data_AF-A0A7S3AJ00-F1
#
_entry.id   AF-A0A7S3AJ00-F1
#
_cell.length_a   1.000
_cell.length_b   1.000
_cell.length_c   1.000
_cell.angle_alpha   90.00
_cell.angle_beta   90.00
_cell.angle_gamma   90.00
#
_symmetry.space_group_name_H-M   'P 1'
#
loop_
_entity.id
_entity.type
_entity.pdbx_description
1 polymer ?
#
loop_
_entity_poly.entity_id
_entity_poly.type
_entity_poly.pdbx_seq_one_letter_code
_entity_poly.pdbx_strand_id
1 'polypeptide(L)'
;MHAHQKQPSPASCPAQALVPQTFLADALLLRKQEDTFLHAEQRTHLGEPVSVLHFKQPGRLSNLELPFALVLLADINPAGIVEVPTPANEAKDSWFPDFSWNHWVVCSQPDGSMQHLGWRFTRKPSARSTGPESFVAMIVRVVERSGPLASSVGALAETELVREATPSSASLAADLKDAPEEVLLPELDVGIDAPTWLVGLAMAFSSRSASPM
;
A
#
# COMPACT_ATOMS: atom_id res chain seq x y z
N MET A 1 3.07 -22.24 -21.06
CA MET A 1 4.27 -22.12 -20.21
C MET A 1 3.77 -21.78 -18.82
N HIS A 2 4.13 -22.55 -17.80
CA HIS A 2 3.65 -22.31 -16.43
C HIS A 2 4.59 -21.28 -15.81
N ALA A 3 4.09 -20.07 -15.55
CA ALA A 3 4.84 -19.07 -14.80
C ALA A 3 5.35 -19.73 -13.51
N HIS A 4 6.68 -19.74 -13.32
CA HIS A 4 7.26 -20.15 -12.05
C HIS A 4 6.79 -19.13 -11.01
N GLN A 5 5.67 -19.43 -10.35
CA GLN A 5 5.31 -18.81 -9.08
C GLN A 5 6.53 -18.98 -8.20
N LYS A 6 7.24 -17.87 -7.96
CA LYS A 6 8.33 -17.82 -7.00
C LYS A 6 7.70 -18.24 -5.68
N GLN A 7 7.95 -19.49 -5.29
CA GLN A 7 7.34 -20.06 -4.10
C GLN A 7 7.66 -19.09 -2.96
N PRO A 8 6.64 -18.54 -2.27
CA PRO A 8 6.88 -17.61 -1.17
C PRO A 8 7.85 -18.29 -0.23
N SER A 9 8.92 -17.59 0.14
CA SER A 9 9.89 -18.16 1.05
C SER A 9 9.10 -18.68 2.26
N PRO A 10 9.38 -19.90 2.76
CA PRO A 10 8.67 -20.48 3.90
C PRO A 10 8.84 -19.67 5.20
N ALA A 11 9.57 -18.55 5.13
CA ALA A 11 9.74 -17.57 6.18
C ALA A 11 8.75 -16.40 6.14
N SER A 12 7.97 -16.22 5.06
CA SER A 12 7.06 -15.07 4.94
C SER A 12 5.76 -15.27 5.70
N CYS A 13 5.24 -14.19 6.27
CA CYS A 13 4.01 -14.19 7.03
C CYS A 13 2.81 -14.51 6.12
N PRO A 14 1.90 -15.45 6.47
CA PRO A 14 0.71 -15.72 5.67
C PRO A 14 -0.15 -14.47 5.41
N ALA A 15 -0.13 -13.50 6.32
CA ALA A 15 -0.82 -12.21 6.18
C ALA A 15 -0.29 -11.31 5.05
N GLN A 16 0.95 -11.53 4.58
CA GLN A 16 1.53 -10.78 3.46
C GLN A 16 1.06 -11.29 2.10
N ALA A 17 0.41 -12.45 2.05
CA ALA A 17 -0.19 -12.96 0.82
C ALA A 17 -1.41 -12.11 0.45
N LEU A 18 -1.22 -11.17 -0.47
CA LEU A 18 -2.31 -10.36 -1.03
C LEU A 18 -3.11 -11.16 -2.06
N VAL A 19 -4.21 -11.74 -1.60
CA VAL A 19 -5.14 -12.51 -2.42
C VAL A 19 -6.10 -11.54 -3.14
N PRO A 20 -6.24 -11.57 -4.48
CA PRO A 20 -6.99 -10.52 -5.18
C PRO A 20 -8.45 -10.34 -4.74
N GLN A 21 -9.10 -11.43 -4.31
CA GLN A 21 -10.50 -11.39 -3.84
C GLN A 21 -10.67 -10.65 -2.52
N THR A 22 -9.59 -10.35 -1.79
CA THR A 22 -9.68 -9.60 -0.55
C THR A 22 -9.58 -8.10 -0.75
N PHE A 23 -9.21 -7.58 -1.93
CA PHE A 23 -9.18 -6.13 -2.17
C PHE A 23 -10.56 -5.50 -2.04
N LEU A 24 -10.61 -4.35 -1.38
CA LEU A 24 -11.84 -3.60 -1.20
C LEU A 24 -12.19 -2.84 -2.48
N ALA A 25 -13.19 -3.32 -3.23
CA ALA A 25 -13.61 -2.72 -4.50
C ALA A 25 -13.96 -1.22 -4.38
N ASP A 26 -14.59 -0.83 -3.26
CA ASP A 26 -15.02 0.55 -3.00
C ASP A 26 -13.97 1.38 -2.25
N ALA A 27 -12.69 1.00 -2.27
CA ALA A 27 -11.62 1.72 -1.58
C ALA A 27 -11.58 3.22 -1.94
N LEU A 28 -11.81 3.54 -3.21
CA LEU A 28 -11.84 4.92 -3.71
C LEU A 28 -13.08 5.70 -3.26
N LEU A 29 -14.13 5.06 -2.75
CA LEU A 29 -15.34 5.74 -2.27
C LEU A 29 -15.25 6.11 -0.78
N LEU A 30 -14.34 5.50 -0.03
CA LEU A 30 -14.15 5.86 1.38
C LEU A 30 -13.69 7.32 1.52
N ARG A 31 -14.24 8.03 2.50
CA ARG A 31 -13.81 9.40 2.81
C ARG A 31 -12.38 9.35 3.37
N LYS A 32 -11.49 10.17 2.80
CA LYS A 32 -10.11 10.34 3.28
C LYS A 32 -9.97 11.64 4.05
N GLN A 33 -8.97 11.70 4.92
CA GLN A 33 -8.59 12.91 5.61
C GLN A 33 -7.84 13.87 4.65
N GLU A 34 -8.42 15.06 4.42
CA GLU A 34 -8.00 16.01 3.37
C GLU A 34 -6.54 16.48 3.48
N ASP A 35 -6.04 16.73 4.69
CA ASP A 35 -4.66 17.21 4.92
C ASP A 35 -3.60 16.10 4.79
N THR A 36 -4.02 14.84 4.67
CA THR A 36 -3.11 13.68 4.64
C THR A 36 -3.16 12.90 3.34
N PHE A 37 -4.28 12.90 2.62
CA PHE A 37 -4.42 12.18 1.37
C PHE A 37 -3.69 12.92 0.25
N LEU A 38 -2.85 12.20 -0.49
CA LEU A 38 -2.08 12.77 -1.59
C LEU A 38 -2.77 12.49 -2.92
N HIS A 39 -2.89 11.21 -3.27
CA HIS A 39 -3.54 10.76 -4.51
C HIS A 39 -3.83 9.25 -4.45
N ALA A 40 -4.48 8.72 -5.48
CA ALA A 40 -4.62 7.29 -5.70
C ALA A 40 -4.06 6.92 -7.07
N GLU A 41 -3.44 5.77 -7.18
CA GLU A 41 -2.99 5.19 -8.45
C GLU A 41 -3.54 3.77 -8.61
N GLN A 42 -3.75 3.35 -9.86
CA GLN A 42 -4.13 1.97 -10.17
C GLN A 42 -2.87 1.18 -10.49
N ARG A 43 -2.69 0.03 -9.84
CA ARG A 43 -1.67 -0.96 -10.16
C ARG A 43 -2.30 -2.28 -10.54
N THR A 44 -1.52 -3.17 -11.13
CA THR A 44 -1.97 -4.53 -11.42
C THR A 44 -1.23 -5.49 -10.49
N HIS A 45 -1.98 -6.30 -9.75
CA HIS A 45 -1.45 -7.33 -8.85
C HIS A 45 -2.11 -8.66 -9.19
N LEU A 46 -1.31 -9.65 -9.60
CA LEU A 46 -1.80 -10.95 -10.06
C LEU A 46 -2.90 -10.84 -11.15
N GLY A 47 -2.73 -9.88 -12.06
CA GLY A 47 -3.66 -9.63 -13.17
C GLY A 47 -4.87 -8.75 -12.83
N GLU A 48 -5.12 -8.47 -11.55
CA GLU A 48 -6.27 -7.67 -11.12
C GLU A 48 -5.88 -6.20 -10.85
N PRO A 49 -6.72 -5.22 -11.22
CA PRO A 49 -6.49 -3.82 -10.89
C PRO A 49 -6.70 -3.57 -9.39
N VAL A 50 -5.74 -2.91 -8.76
CA VAL A 50 -5.74 -2.57 -7.33
C VAL A 50 -5.49 -1.09 -7.15
N SER A 51 -6.32 -0.44 -6.33
CA SER A 51 -6.11 0.94 -5.92
C SER A 51 -5.07 1.05 -4.82
N VAL A 52 -3.97 1.73 -5.12
CA VAL A 52 -2.95 2.11 -4.14
C VAL A 52 -3.20 3.56 -3.73
N LEU A 53 -3.49 3.76 -2.45
CA LEU A 53 -3.80 5.06 -1.87
C LEU A 53 -2.55 5.65 -1.22
N HIS A 54 -2.15 6.84 -1.65
CA HIS A 54 -0.97 7.54 -1.13
C HIS A 54 -1.38 8.57 -0.09
N PHE A 55 -0.72 8.51 1.06
CA PHE A 55 -0.94 9.40 2.20
C PHE A 55 0.38 9.97 2.68
N LYS A 56 0.29 10.99 3.53
CA LYS A 56 1.36 11.47 4.40
C LYS A 56 0.94 11.47 5.86
N GLN A 57 1.90 11.40 6.76
CA GLN A 57 1.62 11.61 8.19
C GLN A 57 1.11 13.05 8.39
N PRO A 58 0.10 13.26 9.26
CA PRO A 58 -0.37 14.60 9.54
C PRO A 58 0.72 15.40 10.29
N GLY A 59 0.92 16.67 9.90
CA GLY A 59 1.93 17.54 10.50
C GLY A 59 1.84 17.70 12.02
N ARG A 60 0.64 17.53 12.60
CA ARG A 60 0.42 17.55 14.06
C ARG A 60 1.03 16.37 14.81
N LEU A 61 1.29 15.24 14.14
CA LEU A 61 1.97 14.09 14.72
C LEU A 61 3.48 14.13 14.45
N SER A 62 3.89 14.63 13.28
CA SER A 62 5.29 14.74 12.89
C SER A 62 5.48 15.83 11.84
N ASN A 63 6.40 16.77 12.09
CA ASN A 63 6.76 17.82 11.14
C ASN A 63 7.40 17.29 9.85
N LEU A 64 7.81 16.01 9.82
CA LEU A 64 8.39 15.38 8.64
C LEU A 64 7.32 14.96 7.62
N GLU A 65 6.06 14.86 8.03
CA GLU A 65 4.92 14.47 7.18
C GLU A 65 5.25 13.27 6.26
N LEU A 66 5.78 12.18 6.83
CA LEU A 66 6.35 11.08 6.06
C LEU A 66 5.30 10.45 5.11
N PRO A 67 5.60 10.31 3.80
CA PRO A 67 4.70 9.69 2.84
C PRO A 67 4.69 8.17 2.99
N PHE A 68 3.55 7.56 2.71
CA PHE A 68 3.39 6.11 2.65
C PHE A 68 2.20 5.74 1.76
N ALA A 69 2.15 4.48 1.32
CA ALA A 69 1.11 3.97 0.44
C ALA A 69 0.38 2.80 1.07
N LEU A 70 -0.92 2.71 0.79
CA LEU A 70 -1.83 1.72 1.34
C LEU A 70 -2.60 0.99 0.24
N VAL A 71 -2.83 -0.30 0.45
CA VAL A 71 -3.91 -1.04 -0.21
C VAL A 71 -4.96 -1.43 0.82
N LEU A 72 -6.23 -1.42 0.42
CA LEU A 72 -7.34 -1.74 1.32
C LEU A 72 -7.87 -3.13 1.03
N LEU A 73 -8.04 -3.93 2.09
CA LEU A 73 -8.48 -5.31 2.04
C LEU A 73 -9.70 -5.48 2.96
N ALA A 74 -10.68 -6.26 2.54
CA ALA A 74 -11.81 -6.64 3.39
C ALA A 74 -11.35 -7.44 4.62
N ASP A 75 -10.42 -8.39 4.41
CA ASP A 75 -9.80 -9.16 5.49
C ASP A 75 -8.44 -9.76 5.07
N ILE A 76 -7.72 -10.32 6.03
CA ILE A 76 -6.42 -10.99 5.83
C ILE A 76 -6.35 -12.31 6.61
N ASN A 77 -5.38 -13.16 6.28
CA ASN A 77 -5.11 -14.35 7.09
C ASN A 77 -4.57 -13.94 8.47
N PRO A 78 -5.25 -14.28 9.59
CA PRO A 78 -4.85 -13.87 10.93
C PRO A 78 -3.64 -14.65 11.48
N ALA A 79 -3.19 -15.71 10.81
CA ALA A 79 -2.09 -16.55 11.28
C ALA A 79 -0.80 -15.74 11.40
N GLY A 80 -0.23 -15.71 12.62
CA GLY A 80 1.02 -15.00 12.91
C GLY A 80 0.86 -13.49 13.17
N ILE A 81 -0.37 -12.98 13.18
CA ILE A 81 -0.67 -11.58 13.48
C ILE A 81 -0.85 -11.39 14.99
N VAL A 82 -0.23 -10.32 15.51
CA VAL A 82 -0.54 -9.78 16.83
C VAL A 82 -1.29 -8.46 16.68
N GLU A 83 -2.48 -8.39 17.25
CA GLU A 83 -3.26 -7.15 17.32
C GLU A 83 -2.83 -6.32 18.53
N VAL A 84 -2.45 -5.07 18.30
CA VAL A 84 -2.12 -4.11 19.33
C VAL A 84 -3.22 -3.04 19.36
N PRO A 85 -4.07 -3.01 20.41
CA PRO A 85 -5.14 -2.03 20.49
C PRO A 85 -4.57 -0.62 20.59
N THR A 86 -5.11 0.30 19.81
CA THR A 86 -4.73 1.72 19.88
C THR A 86 -5.64 2.43 20.88
N PRO A 87 -5.09 3.20 21.84
CA PRO A 87 -5.89 4.04 22.72
C PRO A 87 -6.85 4.96 21.95
N ALA A 88 -8.07 5.13 22.45
CA ALA A 88 -9.13 5.87 21.75
C ALA A 88 -8.77 7.33 21.44
N ASN A 89 -7.88 7.94 22.23
CA ASN A 89 -7.36 9.29 22.00
C ASN A 89 -6.39 9.35 20.80
N GLU A 90 -5.61 8.31 20.56
CA GLU A 90 -4.68 8.22 19.43
C GLU A 90 -5.40 7.87 18.12
N ALA A 91 -6.47 7.08 18.20
CA ALA A 91 -7.33 6.75 17.06
C ALA A 91 -8.15 7.94 16.50
N LYS A 92 -8.01 9.15 17.07
CA LYS A 92 -8.65 10.37 16.57
C LYS A 92 -8.10 10.81 15.22
N ASP A 93 -6.82 10.58 14.98
CA ASP A 93 -6.11 10.97 13.77
C ASP A 93 -6.17 9.88 12.70
N SER A 94 -7.38 9.53 12.29
CA SER A 94 -7.62 8.51 11.29
C SER A 94 -7.56 9.06 9.87
N TRP A 95 -6.75 8.44 9.01
CA TRP A 95 -6.73 8.72 7.56
C TRP A 95 -8.08 8.47 6.87
N PHE A 96 -8.96 7.69 7.50
CA PHE A 96 -10.34 7.45 7.09
C PHE A 96 -11.27 7.96 8.20
N PRO A 97 -11.77 9.21 8.13
CA PRO A 97 -12.31 9.86 9.33
C PRO A 97 -13.58 9.21 9.90
N ASP A 98 -14.31 8.42 9.12
CA ASP A 98 -15.46 7.61 9.56
C ASP A 98 -15.08 6.32 10.30
N PHE A 99 -13.78 6.02 10.43
CA PHE A 99 -13.26 4.80 11.03
C PHE A 99 -12.27 5.14 12.17
N SER A 100 -12.30 4.34 13.23
CA SER A 100 -11.20 4.24 14.20
C SER A 100 -10.22 3.17 13.74
N TRP A 101 -8.97 3.23 14.19
CA TRP A 101 -7.96 2.27 13.79
C TRP A 101 -7.20 1.68 14.97
N ASN A 102 -6.70 0.46 14.77
CA ASN A 102 -5.79 -0.25 15.68
C ASN A 102 -4.48 -0.59 14.93
N HIS A 103 -3.36 -0.66 15.64
CA HIS A 103 -2.11 -1.20 15.11
C HIS A 103 -2.27 -2.71 14.89
N TRP A 104 -2.79 -3.07 13.72
CA TRP A 104 -3.45 -4.36 13.54
C TRP A 104 -2.55 -5.45 12.99
N VAL A 105 -1.35 -5.16 12.51
CA VAL A 105 -0.60 -6.22 11.84
C VAL A 105 0.88 -6.14 12.16
N VAL A 106 1.28 -6.78 13.25
CA VAL A 106 2.68 -7.11 13.47
C VAL A 106 2.86 -8.60 13.19
N CYS A 107 3.69 -8.93 12.21
CA CYS A 107 4.01 -10.32 11.94
C CYS A 107 5.41 -10.68 12.41
N SER A 108 5.50 -11.78 13.17
CA SER A 108 6.77 -12.36 13.58
C SER A 108 7.38 -13.14 12.42
N GLN A 109 8.61 -12.80 12.08
CA GLN A 109 9.44 -13.55 11.15
C GLN A 109 10.13 -14.70 11.90
N PRO A 110 10.62 -15.75 11.19
CA PRO A 110 11.32 -16.87 11.83
C PRO A 110 12.61 -16.50 12.55
N ASP A 111 13.24 -15.38 12.18
CA ASP A 111 14.43 -14.83 12.84
C ASP A 111 14.10 -14.03 14.12
N GLY A 112 12.82 -13.94 14.49
CA GLY A 112 12.33 -13.19 15.64
C GLY A 112 12.14 -11.69 15.37
N SER A 113 12.45 -11.20 14.16
CA SER A 113 12.13 -9.84 13.77
C SER A 113 10.61 -9.67 13.59
N MET A 114 10.14 -8.43 13.69
CA MET A 114 8.73 -8.09 13.57
C MET A 114 8.54 -7.08 12.45
N GLN A 115 7.57 -7.33 11.58
CA GLN A 115 7.18 -6.40 10.52
C GLN A 115 5.83 -5.79 10.81
N HIS A 116 5.74 -4.47 10.66
CA HIS A 116 4.49 -3.74 10.72
C HIS A 116 3.85 -3.73 9.33
N LEU A 117 2.78 -4.49 9.15
CA LEU A 117 2.10 -4.61 7.85
C LEU A 117 1.00 -3.58 7.66
N GLY A 118 0.48 -2.95 8.72
CA GLY A 118 -0.53 -1.89 8.60
C GLY A 118 -1.49 -1.77 9.77
N TRP A 119 -2.74 -1.43 9.46
CA TRP A 119 -3.79 -1.11 10.44
C TRP A 119 -5.12 -1.74 10.05
N ARG A 120 -6.00 -1.96 11.02
CA ARG A 120 -7.41 -2.26 10.76
C ARG A 120 -8.22 -1.08 11.19
N PHE A 121 -9.19 -0.79 10.35
CA PHE A 121 -10.16 0.24 10.51
C PHE A 121 -11.49 -0.40 10.86
N THR A 122 -12.14 0.14 11.89
CA THR A 122 -13.49 -0.24 12.31
C THR A 122 -14.36 1.00 12.23
N ARG A 123 -15.54 0.85 11.64
CA ARG A 123 -16.48 1.96 11.48
C ARG A 123 -16.84 2.55 12.84
N LYS A 124 -16.78 3.88 12.94
CA LYS A 124 -17.25 4.59 14.13
C LYS A 124 -18.78 4.52 14.20
N PRO A 125 -19.40 4.34 15.38
CA PRO A 125 -20.85 4.40 15.51
C PRO A 125 -21.49 5.71 15.01
N SER A 126 -20.72 6.80 14.99
CA SER A 126 -21.14 8.11 14.51
C SER A 126 -20.96 8.32 13.00
N ALA A 127 -20.40 7.33 12.28
CA ALA A 127 -20.17 7.44 10.84
C ALA A 127 -21.49 7.54 10.09
N ARG A 128 -21.54 8.42 9.09
CA ARG A 128 -22.72 8.61 8.23
C ARG A 128 -22.60 7.92 6.87
N SER A 129 -21.43 7.38 6.56
CA SER A 129 -21.10 6.81 5.26
C SER A 129 -21.56 5.36 5.12
N THR A 130 -21.90 5.00 3.88
CA THR A 130 -22.02 3.62 3.42
C THR A 130 -20.62 3.04 3.18
N GLY A 131 -20.45 1.72 3.35
CA GLY A 131 -19.15 1.03 3.21
C GLY A 131 -19.08 -0.25 4.04
N PRO A 132 -17.87 -0.78 4.33
CA PRO A 132 -17.70 -1.92 5.22
C PRO A 132 -17.77 -1.53 6.71
N GLU A 133 -18.11 -2.50 7.56
CA GLU A 133 -18.01 -2.36 9.03
C GLU A 133 -16.56 -2.34 9.51
N SER A 134 -15.69 -3.09 8.84
CA SER A 134 -14.24 -3.06 9.07
C SER A 134 -13.46 -3.40 7.81
N PHE A 135 -12.21 -2.95 7.73
CA PHE A 135 -11.27 -3.32 6.67
C PHE A 135 -9.82 -3.19 7.16
N VAL A 136 -8.89 -3.86 6.51
CA VAL A 136 -7.45 -3.73 6.75
C VAL A 136 -6.84 -2.78 5.72
N ALA A 137 -6.02 -1.83 6.16
CA ALA A 137 -5.14 -1.06 5.29
C ALA A 137 -3.70 -1.57 5.45
N MET A 138 -3.15 -2.19 4.41
CA MET A 138 -1.79 -2.71 4.41
C MET A 138 -0.82 -1.71 3.78
N ILE A 139 0.33 -1.53 4.41
CA ILE A 139 1.42 -0.71 3.92
C ILE A 139 2.05 -1.41 2.72
N VAL A 140 2.12 -0.74 1.58
CA VAL A 140 2.84 -1.23 0.41
C VAL A 140 4.06 -0.37 0.14
N ARG A 141 5.19 -1.03 -0.17
CA ARG A 141 6.40 -0.33 -0.60
C ARG A 141 6.24 0.02 -2.06
N VAL A 142 6.07 1.31 -2.32
CA VAL A 142 6.15 1.82 -3.68
C VAL A 142 7.63 1.93 -4.01
N VAL A 143 8.16 0.92 -4.69
CA VAL A 143 9.46 1.04 -5.35
C VAL A 143 9.27 2.12 -6.41
N GLU A 144 9.78 3.33 -6.13
CA GLU A 144 9.87 4.36 -7.14
C GLU A 144 10.61 3.75 -8.32
N ARG A 145 9.92 3.55 -9.45
CA ARG A 145 10.61 3.27 -10.69
C ARG A 145 11.47 4.49 -10.93
N SER A 146 12.75 4.38 -10.59
CA SER A 146 13.77 5.35 -10.90
C SER A 146 14.00 5.27 -12.41
N GLY A 147 12.99 5.67 -13.18
CA GLY A 147 13.11 5.91 -14.60
C GLY A 147 14.00 7.15 -14.76
N PRO A 148 14.95 7.16 -15.71
CA PRO A 148 15.89 8.26 -15.90
C PRO A 148 15.28 9.59 -16.41
N LEU A 149 13.97 9.85 -16.19
CA LEU A 149 13.23 10.92 -16.88
C LEU A 149 12.54 11.97 -15.98
N ALA A 150 12.64 11.87 -14.64
CA ALA A 150 11.97 12.83 -13.74
C ALA A 150 12.88 13.99 -13.25
N SER A 151 13.98 14.30 -13.95
CA SER A 151 14.93 15.36 -13.58
C SER A 151 14.90 16.60 -14.49
N SER A 152 13.80 16.84 -15.22
CA SER A 152 13.68 18.00 -16.10
C SER A 152 12.32 18.70 -15.98
N VAL A 153 12.01 19.23 -14.81
CA VAL A 153 11.03 20.32 -14.68
C VAL A 153 11.73 21.48 -13.98
N GLY A 154 12.45 22.26 -14.78
CA GLY A 154 13.24 23.39 -14.30
C GLY A 154 14.08 24.07 -15.39
N ALA A 155 13.59 24.10 -16.62
CA ALA A 155 14.13 24.96 -17.66
C ALA A 155 12.96 25.80 -18.19
N LEU A 156 12.82 27.00 -17.67
CA LEU A 156 11.98 28.04 -18.26
C LEU A 156 12.53 28.32 -19.66
N ALA A 157 11.82 27.85 -20.67
CA ALA A 157 12.05 28.27 -22.05
C ALA A 157 11.39 29.64 -22.22
N GLU A 158 12.24 30.65 -22.40
CA GLU A 158 11.88 31.85 -23.15
C GLU A 158 11.53 31.48 -24.60
N THR A 159 10.74 32.36 -25.17
CA THR A 159 9.91 32.23 -26.36
C THR A 159 10.71 32.51 -27.63
N GLU A 160 10.68 31.64 -28.65
CA GLU A 160 10.87 31.98 -30.07
C GLU A 160 10.43 30.80 -30.96
N LEU A 161 9.29 30.86 -31.67
CA LEU A 161 9.04 31.45 -32.99
C LEU A 161 9.47 30.57 -34.20
N VAL A 162 8.47 29.86 -34.76
CA VAL A 162 8.18 29.59 -36.20
C VAL A 162 9.26 28.92 -37.09
N ARG A 163 8.91 27.75 -37.68
CA ARG A 163 8.95 27.54 -39.15
C ARG A 163 8.33 26.22 -39.66
N GLU A 164 7.99 26.29 -40.95
CA GLU A 164 7.11 25.49 -41.80
C GLU A 164 7.41 24.00 -42.04
N ALA A 165 6.38 23.35 -42.60
CA ALA A 165 6.24 21.97 -43.02
C ALA A 165 7.08 21.53 -44.24
N THR A 166 7.31 20.22 -44.34
CA THR A 166 7.18 19.46 -45.60
C THR A 166 7.07 17.95 -45.31
N PRO A 167 6.24 17.19 -46.06
CA PRO A 167 6.11 15.75 -45.90
C PRO A 167 7.04 15.01 -46.87
N SER A 168 7.63 13.89 -46.41
CA SER A 168 8.31 12.94 -47.29
C SER A 168 7.90 11.52 -46.92
N SER A 169 7.21 10.88 -47.86
CA SER A 169 6.82 9.48 -47.83
C SER A 169 8.02 8.59 -48.17
N ALA A 170 8.26 7.56 -47.35
CA ALA A 170 8.90 6.32 -47.80
C ALA A 170 8.49 5.15 -46.90
N SER A 171 7.92 4.14 -47.56
CA SER A 171 7.59 2.81 -47.09
C SER A 171 8.84 2.04 -46.67
N LEU A 172 8.73 1.17 -45.65
CA LEU A 172 9.39 -0.14 -45.64
C LEU A 172 8.78 -1.04 -44.55
N ALA A 173 8.12 -2.08 -45.04
CA ALA A 173 7.69 -3.23 -44.25
C ALA A 173 8.90 -4.05 -43.80
N ALA A 174 8.93 -4.40 -42.51
CA ALA A 174 9.75 -5.50 -42.00
C ALA A 174 9.10 -6.06 -40.73
N ASP A 175 8.39 -7.17 -40.92
CA ASP A 175 8.40 -8.38 -40.11
C ASP A 175 9.10 -8.28 -38.73
N LEU A 176 8.33 -8.05 -37.65
CA LEU A 176 8.75 -8.28 -36.28
C LEU A 176 7.75 -9.19 -35.59
N LYS A 177 8.15 -10.46 -35.53
CA LYS A 177 7.52 -11.53 -34.78
C LYS A 177 8.02 -11.46 -33.33
N ASP A 178 7.82 -10.33 -32.68
CA ASP A 178 8.11 -10.20 -31.25
C ASP A 178 6.97 -10.86 -30.48
N ALA A 179 7.27 -12.02 -29.90
CA ALA A 179 6.44 -12.57 -28.85
C ALA A 179 6.36 -11.52 -27.73
N PRO A 180 5.17 -11.19 -27.21
CA PRO A 180 5.05 -10.21 -26.14
C PRO A 180 5.91 -10.69 -24.98
N GLU A 181 6.99 -9.97 -24.71
CA GLU A 181 7.80 -10.14 -23.51
C GLU A 181 6.82 -10.07 -22.34
N GLU A 182 6.66 -11.18 -21.63
CA GLU A 182 5.78 -11.27 -20.48
C GLU A 182 6.37 -10.36 -19.41
N VAL A 183 5.95 -9.10 -19.42
CA VAL A 183 6.36 -8.09 -18.46
C VAL A 183 5.89 -8.59 -17.12
N LEU A 184 6.80 -9.21 -16.36
CA LEU A 184 6.57 -9.62 -14.98
C LEU A 184 6.21 -8.35 -14.21
N LEU A 185 4.91 -8.19 -13.97
CA LEU A 185 4.40 -7.07 -13.21
C LEU A 185 4.96 -7.19 -11.79
N PRO A 186 5.57 -6.12 -11.26
CA PRO A 186 6.17 -6.17 -9.94
C PRO A 186 5.09 -6.48 -8.91
N GLU A 187 5.31 -7.53 -8.12
CA GLU A 187 4.46 -7.86 -6.97
C GLU A 187 4.47 -6.68 -5.99
N LEU A 188 3.32 -6.44 -5.35
CA LEU A 188 3.23 -5.47 -4.27
C LEU A 188 3.99 -6.00 -3.06
N ASP A 189 5.08 -5.32 -2.69
CA ASP A 189 5.83 -5.64 -1.47
C ASP A 189 5.14 -5.01 -0.25
N VAL A 190 4.94 -5.80 0.80
CA VAL A 190 4.02 -5.48 1.90
C VAL A 190 4.74 -5.39 3.24
N GLY A 191 4.51 -4.28 3.92
CA GLY A 191 4.97 -4.03 5.27
C GLY A 191 6.32 -3.32 5.36
N ILE A 192 6.59 -2.82 6.55
CA ILE A 192 7.84 -2.17 6.94
C ILE A 192 8.39 -2.83 8.20
N ASP A 193 9.66 -2.58 8.51
CA ASP A 193 10.22 -3.03 9.78
C ASP A 193 9.47 -2.36 10.93
N ALA A 194 9.01 -3.15 11.89
CA ALA A 194 8.24 -2.60 13.00
C ALA A 194 9.16 -1.71 13.86
N PRO A 195 8.72 -0.48 14.20
CA PRO A 195 9.49 0.36 15.09
C PRO A 195 9.59 -0.28 16.48
N THR A 196 10.69 -0.04 17.19
CA THR A 196 11.01 -0.71 18.47
C THR A 196 9.91 -0.59 19.53
N TRP A 197 9.24 0.56 19.59
CA TRP A 197 8.12 0.78 20.51
C TRP A 197 6.93 -0.15 20.21
N LEU A 198 6.64 -0.42 18.93
CA LEU A 198 5.55 -1.29 18.50
C LEU A 198 5.89 -2.76 18.79
N VAL A 199 7.15 -3.15 18.59
CA VAL A 199 7.67 -4.47 18.98
C VAL A 199 7.49 -4.70 20.48
N GLY A 200 7.85 -3.71 21.31
CA GLY A 200 7.67 -3.78 22.76
C GLY A 200 6.21 -3.97 23.17
N LEU A 201 5.29 -3.24 22.54
CA LEU A 201 3.85 -3.40 22.77
C LEU A 201 3.36 -4.79 22.34
N ALA A 202 3.71 -5.23 21.13
CA ALA A 202 3.31 -6.55 20.63
C ALA A 202 3.75 -7.68 21.57
N MET A 203 5.00 -7.64 22.05
CA MET A 203 5.51 -8.61 23.03
C MET A 203 4.76 -8.56 24.38
N ALA A 204 4.39 -7.36 24.85
CA ALA A 204 3.61 -7.19 26.06
C ALA A 204 2.18 -7.75 25.93
N PHE A 205 1.57 -7.71 24.76
CA PHE A 205 0.25 -8.31 24.51
C PHE A 205 0.34 -9.83 24.32
N SER A 206 1.32 -10.33 23.57
CA SER A 206 1.50 -11.78 23.36
C SER A 206 1.76 -12.54 24.66
N SER A 207 2.49 -11.94 25.61
CA SER A 207 2.75 -12.56 26.92
C SER A 207 1.52 -12.68 27.80
N ARG A 208 0.52 -11.79 27.65
CA ARG A 208 -0.74 -11.84 28.41
C ARG A 208 -1.68 -12.94 27.91
N SER A 209 -1.72 -13.16 26.60
CA SER A 209 -2.55 -14.21 25.99
C SER A 209 -2.09 -15.63 26.30
N ALA A 210 -0.84 -15.80 26.75
CA ALA A 210 -0.25 -17.11 27.04
C ALA A 210 -0.45 -17.59 28.49
N SER A 211 -1.17 -16.84 29.34
CA SER A 211 -1.54 -17.29 30.69
C SER A 211 -2.86 -18.05 30.63
N PRO A 212 -2.87 -19.41 30.69
CA PRO A 212 -4.11 -20.16 30.82
C PRO A 212 -4.76 -19.83 32.18
N MET A 213 -6.06 -19.53 32.17
CA MET A 213 -6.89 -19.54 33.37
C MET A 213 -7.09 -20.96 33.89
#